data_AF-A0A6B0SAH6-F1
#
_entry.id   AF-A0A6B0SAH6-F1
#
_cell.length_a   1.000
_cell.length_b   1.000
_cell.length_c   1.000
_cell.angle_alpha   90.00
_cell.angle_beta   90.00
_cell.angle_gamma   90.00
#
_symmetry.space_group_name_H-M   'P 1'
#
loop_
_entity.id
_entity.type
_entity.pdbx_description
1 polymer ?
#
loop_
_entity_poly.entity_id
_entity_poly.type
_entity_poly.pdbx_seq_one_letter_code
_entity_poly.pdbx_strand_id
1 'polypeptide(L)'
;MKFGCLSFGQPYVGVVLNGVKTLETWWWPMLCGHWYCTLAVHIAHWDWENLAWWEMLEQRPAMISAQIQALLQDGDKFGCGLIMGK
;
A
#
# COMPACT_ATOMS: atom_id res chain seq x y z
N MET A 1 -4.70 21.86 -6.33
CA MET A 1 -3.74 21.61 -5.22
C MET A 1 -2.56 20.84 -5.78
N LYS A 2 -1.38 20.88 -5.14
CA LYS A 2 -0.18 20.13 -5.56
C LYS A 2 0.28 19.25 -4.39
N PHE A 3 0.59 17.99 -4.66
CA PHE A 3 1.05 17.02 -3.67
C PHE A 3 2.31 16.31 -4.19
N GLY A 4 3.21 15.95 -3.27
CA GLY A 4 4.20 14.91 -3.57
C GLY A 4 3.49 13.57 -3.77
N CYS A 5 4.05 12.67 -4.58
CA CYS A 5 3.43 11.40 -4.90
C CYS A 5 4.45 10.26 -4.81
N LEU A 6 4.04 9.12 -4.24
CA LEU A 6 4.83 7.90 -4.17
C LEU A 6 4.11 6.75 -4.87
N SER A 7 4.85 5.98 -5.65
CA SER A 7 4.33 4.81 -6.35
C SER A 7 4.52 3.55 -5.52
N PHE A 8 3.48 2.73 -5.44
CA PHE A 8 3.49 1.45 -4.77
C PHE A 8 2.93 0.38 -5.72
N GLY A 9 3.57 -0.79 -5.76
CA GLY A 9 3.05 -1.95 -6.48
C GLY A 9 1.91 -2.64 -5.71
N GLN A 10 1.07 -3.40 -6.41
CA GLN A 10 0.10 -4.25 -5.73
C GLN A 10 0.79 -5.47 -5.12
N PRO A 11 0.29 -6.00 -3.99
CA PRO A 11 -0.89 -5.57 -3.24
C PRO A 11 -0.62 -4.51 -2.16
N TYR A 12 0.62 -4.01 -2.07
CA TYR A 12 1.06 -3.08 -1.04
C TYR A 12 0.18 -1.82 -0.95
N VAL A 13 -0.27 -1.30 -2.10
CA VAL A 13 -1.24 -0.20 -2.19
C VAL A 13 -2.47 -0.46 -1.32
N GLY A 14 -3.12 -1.61 -1.50
CA GLY A 14 -4.34 -1.96 -0.78
C GLY A 14 -4.11 -2.03 0.72
N VAL A 15 -2.96 -2.59 1.13
CA VAL A 15 -2.56 -2.69 2.54
C VAL A 15 -2.31 -1.31 3.17
N VAL A 16 -1.73 -0.35 2.43
CA VAL A 16 -1.48 1.03 2.88
C VAL A 16 -2.77 1.84 2.94
N LEU A 17 -3.57 1.84 1.87
CA LEU A 17 -4.80 2.65 1.78
C LEU A 17 -5.89 2.19 2.76
N ASN A 18 -5.91 0.90 3.11
CA ASN A 18 -6.80 0.34 4.13
C ASN A 18 -6.23 0.44 5.55
N GLY A 19 -5.06 1.07 5.75
CA GLY A 19 -4.48 1.32 7.07
C GLY A 19 -3.93 0.08 7.78
N VAL A 20 -3.78 -1.04 7.08
CA VAL A 20 -3.20 -2.28 7.63
C VAL A 20 -1.69 -2.13 7.81
N LYS A 21 -1.03 -1.45 6.87
CA LYS A 21 0.37 -1.04 6.98
C LYS A 21 0.42 0.42 7.43
N THR A 22 0.97 0.65 8.61
CA THR A 22 1.13 1.99 9.22
C THR A 22 2.58 2.47 9.23
N LEU A 23 3.53 1.59 8.89
CA LEU A 23 4.96 1.90 8.86
C LEU A 23 5.52 1.64 7.46
N GLU A 24 5.93 2.71 6.79
CA GLU A 24 6.60 2.66 5.48
C GLU A 24 8.09 2.39 5.62
N THR A 25 8.62 1.55 4.73
CA THR A 25 9.99 1.05 4.76
C THR A 25 10.61 1.22 3.38
N TRP A 26 11.72 1.94 3.29
CA TRP A 26 12.41 2.23 2.05
C TRP A 26 13.93 2.07 2.22
N TRP A 27 14.62 1.66 1.16
CA TRP A 27 16.08 1.54 1.15
C TRP A 27 16.80 2.88 1.35
N TRP A 28 16.14 3.97 0.96
CA TRP A 28 16.66 5.33 1.10
C TRP A 28 15.67 6.17 1.91
N PRO A 29 16.16 7.21 2.63
CA PRO A 29 15.32 8.10 3.44
C PRO A 29 14.48 9.08 2.60
N MET A 30 13.79 8.60 1.56
CA MET A 30 13.04 9.42 0.61
C MET A 30 11.88 10.19 1.25
N LEU A 31 11.34 9.65 2.35
CA LEU A 31 10.24 10.25 3.10
C LEU A 31 10.69 11.33 4.10
N CYS A 32 11.98 11.45 4.40
CA CYS A 32 12.46 12.42 5.40
C CYS A 32 12.14 13.87 5.03
N GLY A 33 12.20 14.21 3.73
CA GLY A 33 11.83 15.55 3.23
C GLY A 33 10.32 15.83 3.21
N HIS A 34 9.49 14.83 3.51
CA HIS A 34 8.03 14.92 3.50
C HIS A 34 7.42 14.70 4.90
N TRP A 35 8.21 14.91 5.95
CA TRP A 35 7.70 14.81 7.32
C TRP A 35 6.59 15.84 7.53
N TYR A 36 5.44 15.38 8.06
CA TYR A 36 4.25 16.19 8.35
C TYR A 36 3.55 16.72 7.09
N CYS A 37 3.84 16.16 5.92
CA CYS A 37 3.14 16.46 4.67
C CYS A 37 2.14 15.35 4.31
N THR A 38 1.07 15.72 3.61
CA THR A 38 0.21 14.76 2.92
C THR A 38 0.82 14.40 1.58
N LEU A 39 0.91 13.10 1.29
CA LEU A 39 1.39 12.56 0.02
C LEU A 39 0.26 11.84 -0.70
N ALA A 40 0.28 11.92 -2.02
CA ALA A 40 -0.56 11.09 -2.87
C ALA A 40 0.09 9.71 -3.07
N VAL A 41 -0.75 8.71 -3.28
CA VAL A 41 -0.36 7.30 -3.48
C VAL A 41 -0.65 6.94 -4.93
N HIS A 42 0.36 6.62 -5.73
CA HIS A 42 0.20 6.13 -7.09
C HIS A 42 0.23 4.59 -7.11
N ILE A 43 -0.71 3.98 -7.84
CA ILE A 43 -0.76 2.53 -8.05
C ILE A 43 0.11 2.20 -9.25
N ALA A 44 1.25 1.57 -9.00
CA ALA A 44 2.15 1.15 -10.06
C ALA A 44 1.55 -0.02 -10.88
N HIS A 45 1.99 -0.14 -12.14
CA HIS A 45 1.63 -1.29 -12.99
C HIS A 45 2.39 -2.57 -12.64
N TRP A 46 3.47 -2.46 -11.86
CA TRP A 46 4.25 -3.61 -11.44
C TRP A 46 3.76 -4.10 -10.07
N ASP A 47 3.76 -5.41 -9.90
CA ASP A 47 3.40 -6.04 -8.64
C ASP A 47 4.64 -6.28 -7.79
N TRP A 48 4.45 -6.31 -6.48
CA TRP A 48 5.49 -6.68 -5.55
C TRP A 48 5.72 -8.20 -5.64
N GLU A 49 6.88 -8.59 -6.17
CA GLU A 49 7.18 -9.98 -6.53
C GLU A 49 7.29 -10.94 -5.33
N ASN A 50 7.58 -10.45 -4.12
CA ASN A 50 7.83 -11.30 -2.95
C ASN A 50 6.56 -11.58 -2.15
N LEU A 51 6.25 -12.85 -1.89
CA LEU A 51 5.10 -13.31 -1.10
C LEU A 51 5.21 -13.11 0.42
N ALA A 52 6.31 -12.57 0.95
CA ALA A 52 6.48 -12.32 2.39
C ALA A 52 5.39 -11.42 2.99
N TRP A 53 4.72 -10.60 2.17
CA TRP A 53 3.56 -9.83 2.63
C TRP A 53 2.36 -10.73 2.95
N TRP A 54 2.16 -11.85 2.25
CA TRP A 54 1.05 -12.77 2.48
C TRP A 54 1.19 -13.46 3.84
N GLU A 55 2.37 -14.02 4.12
CA GLU A 55 2.70 -14.66 5.40
C GLU A 55 2.54 -13.66 6.56
N MET A 56 3.01 -12.42 6.39
CA MET A 56 2.85 -11.37 7.40
C MET A 56 1.36 -11.08 7.69
N LEU A 57 0.48 -11.08 6.69
CA LEU A 57 -0.94 -10.85 6.87
C LEU A 57 -1.65 -12.04 7.53
N GLU A 58 -1.28 -13.27 7.16
CA GLU A 58 -1.82 -14.50 7.78
C GLU A 58 -1.42 -14.65 9.25
N GLN A 59 -0.21 -14.24 9.61
CA GLN A 59 0.26 -14.29 11.00
C GLN A 59 -0.39 -13.23 11.91
N ARG A 60 -1.15 -12.26 11.36
CA ARG A 60 -1.87 -11.30 12.20
C ARG A 60 -3.14 -11.95 12.77
N PRO A 61 -3.28 -12.05 14.10
CA PRO A 61 -4.44 -12.69 14.74
C PRO A 61 -5.79 -12.06 14.38
N ALA A 62 -5.78 -10.84 13.85
CA ALA A 62 -6.98 -10.08 13.49
C ALA A 62 -7.49 -10.38 12.07
N MET A 63 -6.78 -11.16 11.24
CA MET A 63 -7.18 -11.39 9.85
C MET A 63 -7.34 -12.86 9.50
N ILE A 64 -8.56 -13.24 9.13
CA ILE A 64 -8.86 -14.54 8.51
C ILE A 64 -8.71 -14.44 6.98
N SER A 65 -8.49 -15.57 6.29
CA SER A 65 -8.29 -15.63 4.83
C SER A 65 -9.35 -14.84 4.03
N ALA A 66 -10.62 -14.88 4.44
CA ALA A 66 -11.69 -14.11 3.80
C ALA A 66 -11.51 -12.59 3.92
N GLN A 67 -10.98 -12.10 5.05
CA GLN A 67 -10.69 -10.67 5.25
C GLN A 67 -9.47 -10.23 4.44
N ILE A 68 -8.46 -11.09 4.31
CA ILE A 68 -7.31 -10.83 3.43
C ILE A 68 -7.78 -10.73 1.98
N GLN A 69 -8.65 -11.65 1.54
CA GLN A 69 -9.20 -11.60 0.18
C GLN A 69 -10.03 -10.33 -0.06
N ALA A 70 -10.85 -9.92 0.91
CA ALA A 70 -11.62 -8.68 0.82
C ALA A 70 -10.71 -7.43 0.77
N LEU A 71 -9.62 -7.43 1.56
CA LEU A 71 -8.61 -6.37 1.54
C LEU A 71 -7.94 -6.23 0.16
N LEU A 72 -7.60 -7.36 -0.46
CA LEU A 72 -7.00 -7.37 -1.80
C LEU A 72 -7.98 -6.88 -2.86
N GLN A 73 -9.23 -7.38 -2.82
CA GLN A 73 -10.28 -6.91 -3.74
C GLN A 73 -10.55 -5.41 -3.61
N ASP A 74 -10.53 -4.88 -2.38
CA ASP A 74 -10.69 -3.44 -2.17
C ASP A 74 -9.48 -2.63 -2.67
N GLY A 75 -8.27 -3.18 -2.54
CA GLY A 75 -7.05 -2.58 -3.08
C GLY A 75 -7.01 -2.54 -4.61
N ASP A 76 -7.56 -3.56 -5.26
CA ASP A 76 -7.54 -3.73 -6.72
C ASP A 76 -8.74 -3.09 -7.42
N LYS A 77 -9.75 -2.63 -6.67
CA LYS A 77 -11.04 -2.15 -7.22
C LYS A 77 -10.92 -1.04 -8.27
N PHE A 78 -9.79 -0.33 -8.27
CA PHE A 78 -9.52 0.77 -9.16
C PHE A 78 -8.47 0.46 -10.24
N GLY A 79 -7.82 -0.71 -10.19
CA GLY A 79 -6.73 -1.07 -11.10
C GLY A 79 -5.45 -0.23 -10.93
N CYS A 80 -4.57 -0.28 -11.92
CA CYS A 80 -3.25 0.35 -11.89
C CYS A 80 -3.17 1.66 -12.71
N GLY A 81 -2.14 2.47 -12.44
CA GLY A 81 -1.86 3.72 -13.17
C GLY A 81 -2.64 4.93 -12.68
N LEU A 82 -3.24 4.83 -11.50
CA LEU A 82 -4.06 5.88 -10.89
C LEU A 82 -3.40 6.46 -9.66
N ILE A 83 -3.75 7.70 -9.34
CA ILE A 83 -3.38 8.36 -8.09
C ILE A 83 -4.56 8.24 -7.13
N MET A 84 -4.34 7.51 -6.04
CA MET A 84 -5.19 7.41 -4.87
C MET A 84 -4.73 8.37 -3.79
N GLY A 85 -5.68 8.82 -2.99
CA GLY A 85 -5.42 9.59 -1.78
C GLY A 85 -6.67 9.55 -0.91
N LYS A 86 -6.50 9.81 0.38
CA LYS A 86 -7.59 9.97 1.32
C LYS A 86 -7.60 11.39 1.85
#